data_AF-A0A940VSP3-F1
#
_entry.id   AF-A0A940VSP3-F1
#
_cell.length_a   1.000
_cell.length_b   1.000
_cell.length_c   1.000
_cell.angle_alpha   90.00
_cell.angle_beta   90.00
_cell.angle_gamma   90.00
#
_symmetry.space_group_name_H-M   'P 1'
#
loop_
_entity.id
_entity.type
_entity.pdbx_description
1 polymer ?
#
loop_
_entity_poly.entity_id
_entity_poly.type
_entity_poly.pdbx_seq_one_letter_code
_entity_poly.pdbx_strand_id
1 'polypeptide(L)'
;MVELKNYMEVMVWQYLDEILAGHQGVCSCERCRYDIVALALNFLPPRYVVTAKGGTWAKVRALEQQFYVDVVTAISNAVTLVKSKPHHCDDD
;
A
#
# COMPACT_ATOMS: atom_id res chain seq x y z
N MET A 1 25.50 1.06 -1.02
CA MET A 1 24.84 0.27 0.04
C MET A 1 23.65 -0.43 -0.59
N VAL A 2 23.52 -1.75 -0.42
CA VAL A 2 22.37 -2.52 -0.92
C VAL A 2 21.29 -2.58 0.17
N GLU A 3 20.02 -2.54 -0.24
CA GLU A 3 18.85 -2.56 0.62
C GLU A 3 17.92 -3.71 0.17
N LEU A 4 17.45 -4.50 1.14
CA LEU A 4 16.40 -5.50 0.95
C LEU A 4 15.06 -4.84 1.24
N LYS A 5 14.14 -4.84 0.28
CA LYS A 5 12.82 -4.23 0.45
C LYS A 5 11.72 -5.05 -0.21
N ASN A 6 10.55 -5.12 0.43
CA ASN A 6 9.35 -5.64 -0.22
C ASN A 6 8.83 -4.58 -1.19
N TYR A 7 8.79 -4.90 -2.46
CA TYR A 7 8.35 -3.99 -3.49
C TYR A 7 6.85 -3.64 -3.37
N MET A 8 6.05 -4.58 -2.85
CA MET A 8 4.62 -4.34 -2.62
C MET A 8 4.40 -3.22 -1.60
N GLU A 9 5.28 -3.07 -0.59
CA GLU A 9 5.20 -1.95 0.36
C GLU A 9 5.37 -0.60 -0.32
N VAL A 10 6.31 -0.49 -1.27
CA VAL A 10 6.53 0.76 -2.01
C VAL A 10 5.29 1.12 -2.81
N MET A 11 4.76 0.17 -3.58
CA MET A 11 3.58 0.39 -4.41
C MET A 11 2.35 0.72 -3.56
N VAL A 12 2.13 0.00 -2.46
CA VAL A 12 0.97 0.23 -1.60
C VAL A 12 0.99 1.65 -1.04
N TRP A 13 2.12 2.12 -0.52
CA TRP A 13 2.25 3.50 -0.04
C TRP A 13 2.13 4.54 -1.16
N GLN A 14 2.66 4.25 -2.35
CA GLN A 14 2.59 5.15 -3.50
C GLN A 14 1.15 5.40 -3.97
N TYR A 15 0.30 4.38 -3.98
CA TYR A 15 -1.09 4.48 -4.47
C TYR A 15 -2.13 4.73 -3.37
N LEU A 16 -1.74 4.70 -2.09
CA LEU A 16 -2.67 4.84 -0.97
C LEU A 16 -3.49 6.13 -1.04
N ASP A 17 -2.82 7.27 -1.21
CA ASP A 17 -3.49 8.58 -1.19
C ASP A 17 -4.44 8.78 -2.37
N GLU A 18 -4.03 8.32 -3.55
CA GLU A 18 -4.87 8.36 -4.76
C GLU A 18 -6.15 7.55 -4.56
N ILE A 19 -6.03 6.33 -4.02
CA ILE A 19 -7.17 5.44 -3.82
C ILE A 19 -8.07 5.97 -2.70
N LEU A 20 -7.49 6.48 -1.60
CA LEU A 20 -8.25 7.10 -0.52
C LEU A 20 -9.07 8.30 -1.01
N ALA A 21 -8.53 9.13 -1.91
CA ALA A 21 -9.24 10.27 -2.48
C ALA A 21 -10.52 9.86 -3.25
N GLY A 22 -10.55 8.64 -3.80
CA GLY A 22 -11.73 8.06 -4.45
C GLY A 22 -12.78 7.48 -3.49
N HIS A 23 -12.45 7.29 -2.21
CA HIS A 23 -13.32 6.65 -1.22
C HIS A 23 -13.84 7.66 -0.20
N GLN A 24 -15.06 8.16 -0.41
CA GLN A 24 -15.67 9.12 0.51
C GLN A 24 -15.98 8.49 1.88
N GLY A 25 -15.71 9.24 2.95
CA GLY A 25 -16.10 8.88 4.32
C GLY A 25 -15.26 7.77 4.97
N VAL A 26 -14.08 7.46 4.44
CA VAL A 26 -13.06 6.69 5.19
C VAL A 26 -12.22 7.66 6.02
N CYS A 27 -11.87 7.28 7.25
CA CYS A 27 -10.90 8.01 8.05
C CYS A 27 -9.50 7.88 7.46
N SER A 28 -8.76 8.99 7.40
CA SER A 28 -7.40 9.05 6.87
C SER A 28 -6.33 9.35 7.93
N CYS A 29 -6.67 9.19 9.22
CA CYS A 29 -5.70 9.30 10.30
C CYS A 29 -4.56 8.29 10.13
N GLU A 30 -3.43 8.53 10.79
CA GLU A 30 -2.23 7.69 10.66
C GLU A 30 -2.56 6.22 10.92
N ARG A 31 -3.31 5.94 11.98
CA ARG A 31 -3.71 4.58 12.36
C ARG A 31 -4.53 3.87 11.28
N CYS A 32 -5.54 4.53 10.72
CA CYS A 32 -6.33 3.97 9.62
C CYS A 32 -5.48 3.69 8.38
N ARG A 33 -4.53 4.58 8.06
CA ARG A 33 -3.62 4.39 6.93
C ARG A 33 -2.77 3.14 7.14
N TYR A 34 -2.17 2.96 8.31
CA TYR A 34 -1.38 1.76 8.61
C TYR A 34 -2.22 0.49 8.62
N ASP A 35 -3.45 0.53 9.13
CA ASP A 35 -4.36 -0.62 9.07
C ASP A 35 -4.68 -1.02 7.62
N ILE A 36 -4.97 -0.04 6.76
CA ILE A 36 -5.23 -0.27 5.33
C ILE A 36 -4.00 -0.89 4.66
N VAL A 37 -2.82 -0.33 4.92
CA VAL A 37 -1.55 -0.82 4.36
C VAL A 37 -1.26 -2.24 4.83
N ALA A 38 -1.42 -2.53 6.13
CA ALA A 38 -1.18 -3.85 6.69
C ALA A 38 -2.13 -4.90 6.09
N LEU A 39 -3.42 -4.59 5.98
CA LEU A 39 -4.42 -5.47 5.36
C LEU A 39 -4.11 -5.73 3.88
N ALA A 40 -3.76 -4.68 3.12
CA ALA A 40 -3.39 -4.81 1.71
C ALA A 40 -2.13 -5.68 1.55
N LEU A 41 -1.10 -5.47 2.36
CA LEU A 41 0.15 -6.22 2.29
C LEU A 41 0.02 -7.68 2.74
N ASN A 42 -0.87 -7.97 3.69
CA ASN A 42 -1.17 -9.35 4.09
C ASN A 42 -1.92 -10.12 2.99
N PHE A 43 -2.65 -9.42 2.12
CA PHE A 43 -3.33 -10.02 0.98
C PHE A 43 -2.40 -10.21 -0.23
N LEU A 44 -1.47 -9.29 -0.44
CA LEU A 44 -0.54 -9.31 -1.58
C LEU A 44 0.61 -10.30 -1.36
N PRO A 45 1.01 -11.08 -2.38
CA PRO A 45 2.19 -11.93 -2.25
C PRO A 45 3.44 -11.05 -2.07
N PRO A 46 4.29 -11.29 -1.06
CA PRO A 46 5.46 -10.47 -0.81
C PRO A 46 6.47 -10.58 -1.96
N ARG A 47 7.06 -9.45 -2.36
CA ARG A 47 8.03 -9.38 -3.46
C ARG A 47 9.30 -8.68 -3.01
N TYR A 48 10.17 -9.43 -2.36
CA TYR A 48 11.45 -8.91 -1.89
C TYR A 48 12.45 -8.76 -3.03
N VAL A 49 13.07 -7.58 -3.10
CA VAL A 49 14.14 -7.27 -4.04
C VAL A 49 15.33 -6.68 -3.29
N VAL A 50 16.54 -6.99 -3.77
CA VAL A 50 17.77 -6.36 -3.30
C VAL A 50 18.16 -5.31 -4.33
N THR A 51 18.19 -4.04 -3.93
CA THR A 51 18.55 -2.92 -4.81
C THR A 51 19.71 -2.15 -4.22
N ALA A 52 20.60 -1.60 -5.04
CA ALA A 52 21.53 -0.58 -4.54
C ALA A 52 20.72 0.67 -4.17
N LYS A 53 21.08 1.40 -3.10
CA LYS A 53 20.51 2.73 -2.80
C LYS A 53 20.59 3.59 -4.08
N GLY A 54 19.43 3.91 -4.68
CA GLY A 54 19.33 4.63 -5.97
C GLY A 54 19.36 3.77 -7.25
N GLY A 55 19.29 2.44 -7.14
CA GLY A 55 19.56 1.48 -8.22
C GLY A 55 18.33 0.96 -8.98
N THR A 56 18.30 1.28 -10.28
CA THR A 56 17.46 0.77 -11.38
C THR A 56 15.94 0.77 -11.17
N TRP A 57 15.36 1.98 -11.20
CA TRP A 57 13.94 2.24 -11.48
C TRP A 57 13.36 1.45 -12.66
N ALA A 58 14.19 0.97 -13.59
CA ALA A 58 13.74 0.19 -14.74
C ALA A 58 13.10 -1.16 -14.37
N LYS A 59 13.70 -1.93 -13.44
CA LYS A 59 13.11 -3.19 -12.96
C LYS A 59 11.84 -2.94 -12.14
N VAL A 60 11.89 -1.89 -11.32
CA VAL A 60 10.79 -1.35 -10.52
C VAL A 60 9.59 -1.02 -11.41
N ARG A 61 9.75 -0.18 -12.43
CA ARG A 61 8.67 0.22 -13.35
C ARG A 61 8.01 -0.94 -14.10
N ALA A 62 8.80 -1.94 -14.49
CA ALA A 62 8.26 -3.15 -15.13
C ALA A 62 7.37 -3.96 -14.17
N LEU A 63 7.78 -4.09 -12.90
CA LEU A 63 6.99 -4.75 -11.87
C LEU A 63 5.74 -3.92 -11.50
N GLU A 64 5.86 -2.59 -11.50
CA GLU A 64 4.78 -1.64 -11.24
C GLU A 64 3.56 -1.88 -12.17
N GLN A 65 3.78 -1.95 -13.49
CA GLN A 65 2.70 -2.23 -14.44
C GLN A 65 2.07 -3.61 -14.22
N GLN A 66 2.87 -4.60 -13.84
CA GLN A 66 2.38 -5.96 -13.63
C GLN A 66 1.45 -6.07 -12.41
N PHE A 67 1.74 -5.33 -11.33
CA PHE A 67 1.04 -5.48 -10.05
C PHE A 67 0.06 -4.35 -9.75
N TYR A 68 -0.05 -3.33 -10.61
CA TYR A 68 -0.91 -2.17 -10.37
C TYR A 68 -2.35 -2.56 -10.01
N VAL A 69 -2.99 -3.42 -10.82
CA VAL A 69 -4.39 -3.83 -10.62
C VAL A 69 -4.57 -4.56 -9.29
N ASP A 70 -3.64 -5.46 -8.95
CA ASP A 70 -3.68 -6.22 -7.70
C ASP A 70 -3.52 -5.29 -6.49
N VAL A 71 -2.59 -4.33 -6.55
CA VAL A 71 -2.35 -3.35 -5.49
C VAL A 71 -3.57 -2.45 -5.29
N VAL A 72 -4.14 -1.91 -6.37
CA VAL A 72 -5.34 -1.07 -6.30
C VAL A 72 -6.52 -1.82 -5.70
N THR A 73 -6.71 -3.08 -6.11
CA THR A 73 -7.76 -3.95 -5.59
C THR A 73 -7.56 -4.25 -4.10
N ALA A 74 -6.33 -4.58 -3.70
CA ALA A 74 -5.99 -4.86 -2.31
C ALA A 74 -6.24 -3.65 -1.39
N ILE A 75 -5.82 -2.46 -1.81
CA ILE A 75 -6.05 -1.22 -1.06
C ILE A 75 -7.54 -0.92 -0.99
N SER A 76 -8.28 -1.00 -2.10
CA SER A 76 -9.73 -0.71 -2.11
C SER A 76 -10.52 -1.63 -1.20
N ASN A 77 -10.16 -2.92 -1.17
CA ASN A 77 -10.76 -3.90 -0.25
C ASN A 77 -10.42 -3.58 1.22
N ALA A 78 -9.16 -3.23 1.50
CA ALA A 78 -8.72 -2.85 2.84
C ALA A 78 -9.40 -1.55 3.32
N VAL A 79 -9.53 -0.55 2.45
CA VAL A 79 -10.28 0.70 2.71
C VAL A 79 -11.72 0.40 3.11
N THR A 80 -12.40 -0.48 2.36
CA THR A 80 -13.78 -0.89 2.66
C THR A 80 -13.88 -1.55 4.04
N LEU A 81 -12.92 -2.41 4.38
CA LEU A 81 -12.90 -3.08 5.68
C LEU A 81 -12.67 -2.10 6.83
N VAL A 82 -11.63 -1.26 6.73
CA VAL A 82 -11.30 -0.26 7.77
C VAL A 82 -12.40 0.77 7.92
N LYS A 83 -13.01 1.22 6.83
CA LYS A 83 -14.18 2.12 6.89
C LYS A 83 -15.35 1.50 7.66
N SER A 84 -15.57 0.20 7.51
CA SER A 84 -16.68 -0.49 8.19
C SER A 84 -16.42 -0.73 9.69
N LYS A 85 -15.15 -0.86 10.08
CA LYS A 85 -14.71 -1.19 11.45
C LYS A 85 -13.37 -0.50 11.75
N PRO A 86 -13.37 0.82 11.95
CA PRO A 86 -12.16 1.55 12.30
C PRO A 86 -11.63 1.12 13.67
N HIS A 87 -10.30 1.00 13.81
CA HIS A 87 -9.64 0.77 15.11
C HIS A 87 -9.10 2.04 15.78
N HIS A 88 -9.21 3.19 15.12
CA HIS A 88 -8.76 4.46 15.70
C HIS A 88 -9.72 4.93 16.80
N CYS A 89 -9.20 5.68 17.75
CA CYS A 89 -10.03 6.39 18.72
C CYS A 89 -10.52 7.71 18.10
N ASP A 90 -11.61 8.29 18.61
CA ASP A 90 -12.20 9.52 18.06
C ASP A 90 -11.24 10.74 18.09
N ASP A 91 -10.12 10.63 18.83
CA ASP A 91 -9.08 11.66 18.97
C ASP A 91 -7.86 11.49 18.02
N ASP A 92 -7.84 10.43 17.19
CA ASP A 92 -6.76 10.14 16.20
C ASP A 92 -7.00 10.81 14.84
#